data_AF-X0X1K8-F1
#
_entry.id   AF-X0X1K8-F1
#
_cell.length_a   1.000
_cell.length_b   1.000
_cell.length_c   1.000
_cell.angle_alpha   90.00
_cell.angle_beta   90.00
_cell.angle_gamma   90.00
#
_symmetry.space_group_name_H-M   'P 1'
#
loop_
_entity.id
_entity.type
_entity.pdbx_description
1 polymer ?
#
loop_
_entity_poly.entity_id
_entity_poly.type
_entity_poly.pdbx_seq_one_letter_code
_entity_poly.pdbx_strand_id
1 'polypeptide(L)' 'MKRWNNKVNKKVENKTIDMFLDDIRAICKKHKLSLSHEDEHGSFEVVQYSEQNIEWLLNADDATF' A
#
# COMPACT_ATOMS: atom_id res chain seq x y z
N MET A 1 -1.38 12.16 1.94
CA MET A 1 -2.16 11.70 3.13
C MET A 1 -1.22 11.51 4.31
N LYS A 2 -1.72 11.54 5.54
CA LYS A 2 -0.89 11.25 6.73
C LYS A 2 -0.91 9.76 7.01
N ARG A 3 0.24 9.10 6.92
CA ARG A 3 0.44 7.68 7.23
C ARG A 3 1.35 7.53 8.45
N TRP A 4 1.25 6.41 9.16
CA TRP A 4 2.15 6.13 10.28
C TRP A 4 3.58 5.95 9.76
N ASN A 5 4.57 6.55 10.43
CA ASN A 5 5.98 6.33 10.13
C ASN A 5 6.67 5.64 11.31
N ASN A 6 7.27 4.49 11.05
CA ASN A 6 7.83 3.60 12.05
C ASN A 6 9.07 4.15 12.74
N LYS A 7 9.84 5.01 12.06
CA LYS A 7 11.08 5.59 12.61
C LYS A 7 10.84 6.77 13.53
N VAL A 8 9.80 7.57 13.25
CA VAL A 8 9.46 8.76 14.04
C VAL A 8 8.26 8.57 14.95
N ASN A 9 7.66 7.38 14.96
CA ASN A 9 6.56 6.98 15.84
C ASN A 9 5.37 7.97 15.84
N LYS A 10 5.02 8.47 14.65
CA LYS A 10 3.92 9.42 14.44
C LYS A 10 3.41 9.39 13.01
N LYS A 11 2.20 9.94 12.79
CA LYS A 11 1.68 10.15 11.44
C LYS A 11 2.36 11.34 10.76
N VAL A 12 2.94 11.12 9.58
CA VAL A 12 3.60 12.14 8.75
C VAL A 12 3.08 12.11 7.32
N GLU A 13 3.28 13.21 6.60
CA GLU A 13 3.01 13.28 5.17
C GLU A 13 4.29 12.91 4.41
N ASN A 14 4.16 12.03 3.42
CA ASN A 14 5.25 11.64 2.54
C ASN A 14 4.73 11.53 1.10
N LYS A 15 4.93 12.60 0.32
CA LYS A 15 4.40 12.72 -1.04
C LYS A 15 4.98 11.67 -1.99
N THR A 16 6.23 11.26 -1.78
CA THR A 16 6.88 10.23 -2.61
C THR A 16 6.18 8.88 -2.45
N ILE A 17 5.86 8.48 -1.22
CA ILE A 17 5.11 7.23 -0.99
C ILE A 17 3.67 7.36 -1.48
N ASP A 18 3.03 8.52 -1.30
CA ASP A 18 1.68 8.77 -1.83
C ASP A 18 1.64 8.54 -3.36
N MET A 19 2.57 9.15 -4.10
CA MET A 19 2.67 8.97 -5.55
C MET A 19 2.96 7.50 -5.94
N PHE A 20 3.89 6.85 -5.23
CA PHE A 20 4.21 5.44 -5.47
C PHE A 20 3.00 4.52 -5.31
N LEU A 21 2.20 4.69 -4.26
CA LEU A 21 1.01 3.88 -4.04
C LEU A 21 -0.11 4.20 -5.05
N ASP A 22 -0.24 5.46 -5.46
CA ASP A 22 -1.17 5.85 -6.53
C ASP A 22 -0.82 5.17 -7.87
N ASP A 23 0.47 5.06 -8.18
CA ASP A 23 0.95 4.36 -9.38
C ASP A 23 0.65 2.86 -9.31
N ILE A 24 0.88 2.21 -8.16
CA ILE A 24 0.53 0.78 -7.97
C ILE A 24 -0.98 0.59 -8.12
N ARG A 25 -1.80 1.44 -7.50
CA ARG A 25 -3.27 1.38 -7.66
C ARG A 25 -3.69 1.46 -9.12
N ALA A 26 -3.05 2.34 -9.92
CA ALA A 26 -3.34 2.45 -11.34
C ALA A 26 -2.99 1.16 -12.09
N ILE A 27 -1.86 0.52 -11.77
CA ILE A 27 -1.46 -0.79 -12.32
C ILE A 27 -2.47 -1.88 -11.92
N CYS A 28 -2.88 -1.95 -10.65
CA CYS A 28 -3.89 -2.88 -10.18
C CYS A 28 -5.19 -2.79 -10.98
N LYS A 29 -5.72 -1.56 -11.15
CA LYS A 29 -6.92 -1.30 -11.96
C LYS A 29 -6.74 -1.73 -13.42
N LYS A 30 -5.59 -1.39 -14.03
CA LYS A 30 -5.27 -1.73 -15.42
C LYS A 30 -5.29 -3.25 -15.66
N HIS A 31 -4.75 -4.02 -14.72
CA HIS A 31 -4.61 -5.48 -14.86
C HIS A 31 -5.78 -6.28 -14.26
N LYS A 32 -6.74 -5.61 -13.61
CA LYS A 32 -7.84 -6.25 -12.85
C LYS A 32 -7.31 -7.20 -11.76
N LEU A 33 -6.18 -6.86 -11.15
CA LEU A 33 -5.54 -7.59 -10.06
C LEU A 33 -5.28 -6.66 -8.88
N SER A 34 -5.16 -7.20 -7.67
CA SER A 34 -4.77 -6.45 -6.47
C SER A 34 -3.80 -7.25 -5.60
N LEU A 35 -3.03 -6.56 -4.77
CA LEU A 35 -2.19 -7.16 -3.74
C LEU A 35 -3.01 -7.32 -2.45
N SER A 36 -3.21 -8.55 -1.99
CA SER A 36 -3.82 -8.86 -0.69
C SER A 36 -2.83 -8.60 0.45
N HIS A 37 -3.28 -8.80 1.69
CA HIS A 37 -2.41 -8.82 2.86
C HIS A 37 -1.30 -9.90 2.75
N GLU A 38 -0.29 -9.80 3.62
CA GLU A 38 0.72 -10.85 3.79
C GLU A 38 0.09 -12.20 4.13
N ASP A 39 0.58 -13.25 3.48
CA ASP A 39 0.35 -14.65 3.84
C ASP A 39 1.03 -15.00 5.18
N GLU A 40 0.88 -16.25 5.64
CA GLU A 40 1.48 -16.73 6.90
C GLU A 40 3.02 -16.67 6.90
N HIS A 41 3.64 -16.38 5.76
CA HIS A 41 5.08 -16.32 5.56
C HIS A 41 5.60 -14.91 5.22
N GLY A 42 4.74 -13.88 5.24
CA GLY A 42 5.13 -12.49 4.99
C GLY A 42 5.17 -12.08 3.51
N SER A 43 4.59 -12.88 2.60
CA SER A 43 4.51 -12.57 1.17
C SER A 43 3.15 -12.01 0.78
N PHE A 44 3.10 -11.04 -0.13
CA PHE A 44 1.83 -10.54 -0.67
C PHE A 44 1.21 -11.53 -1.66
N GLU A 45 -0.10 -11.77 -1.55
CA GLU A 45 -0.83 -12.56 -2.53
C GLU A 45 -1.35 -11.69 -3.68
N VAL A 46 -1.20 -12.14 -4.92
CA VAL A 46 -1.82 -11.50 -6.10
C VAL A 46 -3.18 -12.12 -6.33
N VAL A 47 -4.24 -11.32 -6.15
CA VAL A 47 -5.63 -11.78 -6.25
C VAL A 47 -6.42 -10.94 -7.25
N GLN A 48 -7.67 -11.35 -7.52
CA GLN A 48 -8.59 -10.53 -8.33
C GLN A 48 -8.73 -9.13 -7.73
N TYR A 49 -8.96 -8.12 -8.58
CA TYR A 49 -9.10 -6.75 -8.11
C TYR A 49 -10.19 -6.61 -7.04
N SER A 50 -9.81 -6.04 -5.90
CA SER A 50 -10.70 -5.73 -4.78
C SER A 50 -10.39 -4.32 -4.28
N GLU A 51 -11.42 -3.49 -4.12
CA GLU A 51 -11.29 -2.15 -3.54
C GLU A 51 -10.77 -2.21 -2.09
N GLN A 52 -11.11 -3.26 -1.35
CA GLN A 52 -10.64 -3.47 0.03
C GLN A 52 -9.11 -3.65 0.08
N ASN A 53 -8.54 -4.40 -0.87
CA ASN A 53 -7.10 -4.59 -0.96
C ASN A 53 -6.38 -3.30 -1.34
N ILE A 54 -7.00 -2.47 -2.19
CA ILE A 54 -6.48 -1.14 -2.49
C ILE A 54 -6.52 -0.24 -1.26
N GLU A 55 -7.58 -0.29 -0.46
CA GLU A 55 -7.65 0.46 0.80
C GLU A 55 -6.52 0.07 1.76
N TRP A 56 -6.24 -1.23 1.91
CA TRP A 56 -5.09 -1.69 2.69
C TRP A 56 -3.77 -1.21 2.13
N LEU A 57 -3.54 -1.35 0.82
CA LEU A 57 -2.35 -0.84 0.14
C LEU A 57 -2.14 0.66 0.44
N LEU A 58 -3.19 1.47 0.32
CA LEU A 58 -3.13 2.92 0.55
C LEU A 58 -2.83 3.26 2.03
N ASN A 59 -3.12 2.37 2.96
CA ASN A 59 -2.81 2.54 4.38
C ASN A 59 -1.42 2.01 4.78
N ALA A 60 -0.58 1.59 3.83
CA ALA A 60 0.77 1.09 4.13
C ALA A 60 1.61 2.10 4.92
N ASP A 61 2.28 1.60 5.95
CA ASP A 61 3.16 2.37 6.83
C ASP A 61 4.41 2.87 6.11
N ASP A 62 4.89 4.03 6.52
CA ASP A 62 6.18 4.56 6.09
C ASP A 62 7.30 3.96 6.95
N ALA A 63 7.97 2.96 6.39
CA ALA A 63 9.21 2.40 6.92
C ALA A 63 10.46 2.91 6.19
N THR A 64 10.32 3.94 5.34
CA THR A 64 11.45 4.57 4.65
C THR A 64 12.21 5.50 5.61
N PHE A 65 13.39 5.97 5.19
CA PHE A 65 14.46 6.61 5.99
C PHE A 65 15.28 5.63 6.81
#